data_AF-A0A150PK06-F1
#
_entry.id   AF-A0A150PK06-F1
#
_cell.length_a   1.000
_cell.length_b   1.000
_cell.length_c   1.000
_cell.angle_alpha   90.00
_cell.angle_beta   90.00
_cell.angle_gamma   90.00
#
_symmetry.space_group_name_H-M   'P 1'
#
loop_
_entity.id
_entity.type
_entity.pdbx_description
1 polymer ?
#
loop_
_entity_poly.entity_id
_entity_poly.type
_entity_poly.pdbx_seq_one_letter_code
_entity_poly.pdbx_strand_id
1 'polypeptide(L)'
;MSTTGYGEGMIRLATAHSAVERMRAGSSAADAAREIIAHLAARLDVTGGVIAVDRNGRFGLARSTATMSWAAAGDWGEESGV
;
A
#
# COMPACT_ATOMS: atom_id res chain seq x y z
N MET A 1 -4.39 0.97 -6.86
CA MET A 1 -3.86 1.16 -5.49
C MET A 1 -4.83 2.05 -4.73
N SER A 2 -5.07 1.76 -3.46
CA SER A 2 -5.86 2.55 -2.52
C SER A 2 -5.03 2.86 -1.27
N THR A 3 -5.27 4.01 -0.66
CA THR A 3 -4.48 4.53 0.47
C THR A 3 -5.39 5.09 1.56
N THR A 4 -5.03 4.91 2.83
CA THR A 4 -5.77 5.43 3.99
C THR A 4 -4.82 5.89 5.10
N GLY A 5 -5.16 6.94 5.84
CA GLY A 5 -4.33 7.48 6.92
C GLY A 5 -4.15 9.00 6.81
N TYR A 6 -2.96 9.49 7.14
CA TYR A 6 -2.69 10.93 7.15
C TYR A 6 -2.60 11.52 5.73
N GLY A 7 -3.76 11.98 5.22
CA GLY A 7 -3.94 12.38 3.81
C GLY A 7 -2.97 13.44 3.31
N GLU A 8 -2.66 14.46 4.12
CA GLU A 8 -1.69 15.49 3.72
C GLU A 8 -0.31 14.88 3.44
N GLY A 9 0.16 13.96 4.29
CA GLY A 9 1.43 13.28 4.08
C GLY A 9 1.44 12.38 2.85
N MET A 10 0.32 11.69 2.60
CA MET A 10 0.17 10.85 1.41
C MET A 10 0.20 11.66 0.11
N ILE A 11 -0.46 12.83 0.10
CA ILE A 11 -0.44 13.76 -1.04
C ILE A 11 0.98 14.31 -1.24
N ARG A 12 1.63 14.77 -0.16
CA ARG A 12 2.99 15.37 -0.23
C ARG A 12 4.05 14.43 -0.76
N LEU A 13 3.93 13.12 -0.49
CA LEU A 13 4.86 12.10 -1.00
C LEU A 13 4.35 11.37 -2.25
N ALA A 14 3.19 11.76 -2.79
CA ALA A 14 2.54 11.09 -3.92
C ALA A 14 2.54 9.56 -3.77
N THR A 15 2.17 9.05 -2.59
CA THR A 15 2.36 7.64 -2.19
C THR A 15 1.74 6.66 -3.19
N ALA A 16 0.52 6.98 -3.66
CA ALA A 16 -0.19 6.17 -4.64
C ALA A 16 0.55 6.08 -5.99
N HIS A 17 0.97 7.22 -6.53
CA HIS A 17 1.73 7.26 -7.79
C HIS A 17 3.07 6.55 -7.65
N SER A 18 3.80 6.83 -6.56
CA SER A 18 5.12 6.24 -6.30
C SER A 18 5.09 4.71 -6.22
N ALA A 19 4.07 4.10 -5.60
CA ALA A 19 3.96 2.64 -5.58
C ALA A 19 3.58 2.06 -6.95
N VAL A 20 2.74 2.76 -7.73
CA VAL A 20 2.43 2.35 -9.11
C VAL A 20 3.68 2.37 -9.97
N GLU A 21 4.53 3.40 -9.87
CA GLU A 21 5.78 3.44 -10.62
C GLU A 21 6.77 2.35 -10.16
N ARG A 22 6.80 1.99 -8.87
CA ARG A 22 7.57 0.83 -8.38
C ARG A 22 7.07 -0.48 -8.98
N MET A 23 5.76 -0.71 -9.00
CA MET A 23 5.17 -1.89 -9.64
C MET A 23 5.45 -1.90 -11.15
N ARG A 24 5.42 -0.74 -11.80
CA ARG A 24 5.81 -0.59 -13.21
C ARG A 24 7.27 -0.92 -13.45
N ALA A 25 8.15 -0.60 -12.50
CA ALA A 25 9.58 -0.93 -12.53
C ALA A 25 9.88 -2.40 -12.16
N GLY A 26 8.86 -3.20 -11.83
CA GLY A 26 8.99 -4.64 -11.60
C GLY A 26 8.84 -5.09 -10.15
N SER A 27 8.63 -4.20 -9.19
CA SER A 27 8.31 -4.59 -7.81
C SER A 27 6.96 -5.32 -7.75
N SER A 28 6.83 -6.30 -6.85
CA SER A 28 5.51 -6.86 -6.55
C SER A 28 4.62 -5.84 -5.83
N ALA A 29 3.30 -6.02 -5.87
CA ALA A 29 2.36 -5.17 -5.11
C ALA A 29 2.69 -5.15 -3.61
N ALA A 30 3.10 -6.30 -3.04
CA ALA A 30 3.45 -6.42 -1.62
C ALA A 30 4.73 -5.64 -1.28
N ASP A 31 5.75 -5.71 -2.13
CA ASP A 31 7.01 -4.97 -1.91
C ASP A 31 6.78 -3.47 -2.03
N ALA A 32 6.08 -3.03 -3.08
CA ALA A 32 5.75 -1.63 -3.28
C ALA A 32 4.92 -1.06 -2.11
N ALA A 33 3.94 -1.82 -1.60
CA ALA A 33 3.15 -1.43 -0.45
C ALA A 33 4.03 -1.21 0.80
N ARG A 34 4.88 -2.17 1.13
CA ARG A 34 5.79 -2.09 2.30
C ARG A 34 6.74 -0.92 2.20
N GLU A 35 7.36 -0.72 1.04
CA GLU A 35 8.31 0.36 0.82
C GLU A 35 7.66 1.75 0.91
N ILE A 36 6.45 1.91 0.38
CA ILE A 36 5.73 3.19 0.48
C ILE A 36 5.34 3.53 1.92
N ILE A 37 4.87 2.55 2.70
CA ILE A 37 4.55 2.77 4.10
C ILE A 37 5.80 3.11 4.92
N ALA A 38 6.91 2.40 4.69
CA ALA A 38 8.18 2.71 5.32
C ALA A 38 8.67 4.12 4.94
N HIS A 39 8.54 4.50 3.66
CA HIS A 39 8.93 5.82 3.18
C HIS A 39 8.08 6.94 3.81
N LEU A 40 6.77 6.74 3.94
CA LEU A 40 5.86 7.70 4.58
C LEU A 40 6.27 7.95 6.03
N ALA A 41 6.48 6.88 6.80
CA ALA A 41 6.93 6.98 8.20
C ALA A 41 8.30 7.66 8.30
N ALA A 42 9.28 7.24 7.49
CA ALA A 42 10.64 7.77 7.55
C ALA A 42 10.76 9.25 7.15
N ARG A 43 9.90 9.75 6.24
CA ARG A 43 10.01 11.11 5.71
C ARG A 43 9.19 12.13 6.47
N LEU A 44 8.06 11.73 7.05
CA LEU A 44 7.09 12.64 7.62
C LEU A 44 6.68 12.29 9.05
N ASP A 45 7.12 11.16 9.60
CA ASP A 45 6.71 10.66 10.93
C ASP A 45 5.18 10.55 11.09
N VAL A 46 4.50 10.14 10.01
CA VAL A 46 3.05 9.93 9.99
C VAL A 46 2.70 8.50 9.61
N THR A 47 1.50 8.06 10.02
CA THR A 47 1.02 6.71 9.77
C THR A 47 0.06 6.63 8.59
N GLY A 48 -0.05 5.41 8.05
CA GLY A 48 -1.02 5.11 7.00
C GLY A 48 -1.05 3.63 6.66
N GLY A 49 -1.89 3.30 5.69
CA GLY A 49 -2.07 1.99 5.14
C GLY A 49 -2.34 2.06 3.65
N VAL A 50 -1.93 1.03 2.92
CA VAL A 50 -2.13 0.92 1.48
C VAL A 50 -2.50 -0.49 1.09
N ILE A 51 -3.32 -0.60 0.04
CA ILE A 51 -3.63 -1.86 -0.64
C ILE A 51 -3.38 -1.64 -2.14
N ALA A 52 -2.69 -2.57 -2.77
CA ALA A 52 -2.36 -2.54 -4.20
C ALA A 52 -2.61 -3.90 -4.84
N VAL A 53 -2.85 -3.89 -6.15
CA VAL A 53 -2.92 -5.08 -7.00
C VAL A 53 -2.05 -4.77 -8.22
N ASP A 54 -1.13 -5.67 -8.54
CA ASP A 54 -0.25 -5.53 -9.70
C ASP A 54 -0.89 -6.06 -10.99
N ARG A 55 -0.20 -5.89 -12.12
CA ARG A 55 -0.68 -6.32 -13.44
C ARG A 55 -0.83 -7.83 -13.61
N ASN A 56 -0.27 -8.62 -12.71
CA ASN A 56 -0.36 -10.08 -12.70
C ASN A 56 -1.50 -10.55 -11.77
N GLY A 57 -2.30 -9.63 -11.24
CA GLY A 57 -3.38 -9.92 -10.30
C GLY A 57 -2.91 -10.17 -8.88
N ARG A 58 -1.61 -10.00 -8.55
CA ARG A 58 -1.14 -10.22 -7.17
C ARG A 58 -1.45 -9.00 -6.33
N PHE A 59 -2.11 -9.20 -5.19
CA PHE A 59 -2.38 -8.13 -4.25
C PHE A 59 -1.24 -7.97 -3.23
N GLY A 60 -1.18 -6.80 -2.61
CA GLY A 60 -0.27 -6.48 -1.53
C GLY A 60 -0.88 -5.43 -0.62
N LEU A 61 -0.62 -5.55 0.67
CA LEU A 61 -1.06 -4.58 1.67
C LEU A 61 0.04 -4.31 2.68
N ALA A 62 0.07 -3.09 3.21
CA ALA A 62 0.97 -2.72 4.30
C ALA A 62 0.34 -1.59 5.12
N ARG A 63 0.66 -1.52 6.40
CA ARG A 63 0.21 -0.46 7.30
C ARG A 63 1.25 -0.15 8.37
N SER A 64 1.36 1.12 8.74
CA SER A 64 2.06 1.59 9.96
C SER A 64 1.07 2.02 11.05
N THR A 65 -0.23 2.01 10.77
CA THR A 65 -1.30 2.20 11.75
C THR A 65 -1.47 0.97 12.64
N ALA A 66 -2.07 1.14 13.82
CA ALA A 66 -2.38 0.05 14.75
C ALA A 66 -3.37 -0.98 14.19
N THR A 67 -4.31 -0.53 13.33
CA THR A 67 -5.24 -1.37 12.55
C THR A 67 -5.52 -0.75 11.18
N MET A 68 -5.93 -1.57 10.22
CA MET A 68 -6.55 -1.21 8.94
C MET A 68 -7.40 -2.42 8.50
N SER A 69 -8.72 -2.34 8.66
CA SER A 69 -9.63 -3.38 8.16
C SER A 69 -9.50 -3.54 6.65
N TRP A 70 -9.38 -4.78 6.18
CA TRP A 70 -9.23 -5.10 4.77
C TRP A 70 -9.83 -6.46 4.42
N ALA A 71 -10.20 -6.60 3.15
CA ALA A 71 -10.55 -7.87 2.53
C ALA A 71 -10.05 -7.88 1.08
N ALA A 72 -9.67 -9.06 0.60
CA ALA A 72 -9.30 -9.31 -0.78
C ALA A 72 -9.99 -10.60 -1.25
N ALA A 73 -10.51 -10.57 -2.48
CA ALA A 73 -11.08 -11.72 -3.14
C ALA A 73 -10.52 -11.80 -4.56
N GLY A 74 -10.12 -13.00 -4.98
CA GLY A 74 -9.61 -13.26 -6.32
C GLY A 74 -9.62 -14.75 -6.62
N ASP A 75 -8.98 -15.16 -7.71
CA ASP A 75 -8.93 -16.57 -8.13
C ASP A 75 -8.23 -17.49 -7.10
N TRP A 76 -7.48 -16.89 -6.16
CA TRP A 76 -6.81 -17.56 -5.05
C TRP A 76 -7.70 -17.73 -3.80
N GLY A 77 -8.96 -17.30 -3.86
CA GLY A 77 -9.89 -17.32 -2.74
C GLY A 77 -10.05 -15.96 -2.07
N GLU A 78 -10.48 -15.98 -0.81
CA GLU A 78 -10.83 -14.81 -0.02
C GLU A 78 -9.95 -14.71 1.23
N GLU A 79 -9.43 -13.52 1.50
CA GLU A 79 -8.63 -13.20 2.68
C GLU A 79 -9.13 -11.91 3.31
N SER A 80 -9.09 -11.81 4.64
CA SER A 80 -9.47 -10.59 5.35
C SER A 80 -8.75 -10.45 6.68
N GLY A 81 -8.72 -9.23 7.21
CA GLY A 81 -8.08 -8.93 8.47
C GLY A 81 -8.32 -7.51 8.96
N VAL A 82 -7.66 -7.19 10.07
CA VAL A 82 -7.68 -5.87 10.73
C VAL A 82 -6.29 -5.32 10.96
#